data_AF-A0A9I9CCM5-F1
#
_entry.id   AF-A0A9I9CCM5-F1
#
_cell.length_a   1.000
_cell.length_b   1.000
_cell.length_c   1.000
_cell.angle_alpha   90.00
_cell.angle_beta   90.00
_cell.angle_gamma   90.00
#
_symmetry.space_group_name_H-M   'P 1'
#
loop_
_entity.id
_entity.type
_entity.pdbx_description
1 polymer ?
#
loop_
_entity_poly.entity_id
_entity_poly.type
_entity_poly.pdbx_seq_one_letter_code
_entity_poly.pdbx_strand_id
1 'polypeptide(L)'
;MNSIEFPLLDRTTQTSVISTTSNDLSNWSRLSSLWPLLYGTSCCFIEFASLIGSRFDFDRYGLVPRSSPRQADLILTAGGMFSTDSYSTVRGVDKLIPVDVYLPGCPPKPEA
;
A
#
# COMPACT_ATOMS: atom_id res chain seq x y z
N MET A 1 21.66 -9.41 14.74
CA MET A 1 21.10 -9.25 16.10
C MET A 1 20.26 -7.98 16.10
N ASN A 2 19.02 -8.06 15.63
CA ASN A 2 18.05 -6.98 15.81
C ASN A 2 17.13 -7.47 16.92
N SER A 3 17.37 -7.04 18.15
CA SER A 3 16.47 -7.33 19.27
C SER A 3 15.20 -6.52 19.04
N ILE A 4 14.09 -7.23 18.80
CA ILE A 4 12.76 -6.62 18.81
C ILE A 4 12.50 -6.22 20.26
N GLU A 5 12.51 -4.92 20.54
CA GLU A 5 11.97 -4.37 21.78
C GLU A 5 10.46 -4.61 21.76
N PHE A 6 9.97 -5.49 22.62
CA PHE A 6 8.54 -5.62 22.85
C PHE A 6 8.08 -4.37 23.62
N PRO A 7 7.26 -3.49 23.02
CA PRO A 7 6.71 -2.40 23.79
C PRO A 7 5.73 -2.99 24.81
N LEU A 8 5.99 -2.77 26.10
CA LEU A 8 5.01 -2.94 27.20
C LEU A 8 3.94 -1.84 27.13
N LEU A 9 3.38 -1.59 25.95
CA LEU A 9 2.19 -0.77 25.81
C LEU A 9 1.01 -1.67 26.16
N ASP A 10 0.74 -1.76 27.46
CA ASP A 10 -0.43 -2.44 28.00
C ASP A 10 -1.68 -1.66 27.55
N ARG A 11 -2.22 -2.04 26.39
CA ARG A 11 -3.45 -1.48 25.83
C ARG A 11 -4.64 -1.97 26.66
N THR A 12 -4.73 -1.50 27.89
CA THR A 12 -5.86 -1.64 28.81
C THR A 12 -7.02 -0.72 28.38
N THR A 13 -7.36 -0.73 27.09
CA THR A 13 -8.63 -0.15 26.66
C THR A 13 -9.74 -1.10 27.12
N GLN A 14 -10.54 -0.71 28.11
CA GLN A 14 -11.82 -1.36 28.38
C GLN A 14 -12.69 -1.21 27.14
N THR A 15 -12.64 -2.17 26.22
CA THR A 15 -13.36 -2.13 24.95
C THR A 15 -14.83 -2.41 25.23
N SER A 16 -15.59 -1.36 25.51
CA SER A 16 -17.04 -1.42 25.49
C SER A 16 -17.51 -1.81 24.09
N VAL A 17 -18.64 -2.52 23.99
CA VAL A 17 -19.24 -2.93 22.70
C VAL A 17 -19.42 -1.75 21.75
N ILE A 18 -19.70 -0.56 22.30
CA ILE A 18 -19.85 0.70 21.54
C ILE A 18 -18.50 1.17 20.96
N SER A 19 -17.42 1.04 21.73
CA SER A 19 -16.08 1.45 21.28
C SER A 19 -15.56 0.55 20.17
N THR A 20 -15.80 -0.76 20.24
CA THR A 20 -15.40 -1.69 19.17
C THR A 20 -16.18 -1.43 17.90
N THR A 21 -17.51 -1.25 17.97
CA THR A 21 -18.32 -0.96 16.78
C THR A 21 -17.93 0.35 16.10
N SER A 22 -17.54 1.36 16.88
CA SER A 22 -17.06 2.63 16.33
C SER A 22 -15.70 2.49 15.64
N ASN A 23 -14.80 1.70 16.23
CA ASN A 23 -13.50 1.39 15.63
C ASN A 23 -13.66 0.56 14.35
N ASP A 24 -14.55 -0.43 14.34
CA ASP A 24 -14.83 -1.27 13.18
C ASP A 24 -15.40 -0.45 12.02
N LEU A 25 -16.32 0.48 12.32
CA LEU A 25 -16.85 1.41 11.32
C LEU A 25 -15.75 2.32 10.75
N SER A 26 -14.85 2.81 11.60
CA SER A 26 -13.76 3.69 11.19
C SER A 26 -12.74 2.96 10.31
N ASN A 27 -12.39 1.72 10.67
CA ASN A 27 -11.47 0.90 9.90
C ASN A 27 -12.09 0.46 8.57
N TRP A 28 -13.36 0.08 8.57
CA TRP A 28 -14.11 -0.22 7.35
C TRP A 28 -14.14 0.98 6.41
N SER A 29 -14.47 2.17 6.92
CA SER A 29 -14.48 3.42 6.14
C SER A 29 -13.13 3.65 5.44
N ARG A 30 -12.03 3.60 6.19
CA ARG A 30 -10.68 3.80 5.65
C ARG A 30 -10.28 2.76 4.62
N LEU A 31 -10.61 1.49 4.83
CA LEU A 31 -10.27 0.40 3.92
C LEU A 31 -11.13 0.40 2.65
N SER A 32 -12.37 0.88 2.73
CA SER A 32 -13.34 0.83 1.64
C SER A 32 -13.16 1.92 0.57
N SER A 33 -12.32 2.94 0.81
CA SER A 33 -12.20 4.09 -0.09
C SER A 33 -10.78 4.66 -0.16
N LEU A 34 -9.76 3.81 -0.19
CA LEU A 34 -8.38 4.27 -0.28
C LEU A 34 -8.14 4.98 -1.62
N TRP A 35 -7.48 6.13 -1.60
CA TRP A 35 -7.14 6.85 -2.84
C TRP A 35 -5.67 6.65 -3.18
N PRO A 36 -5.36 5.77 -4.14
CA PRO A 36 -3.99 5.50 -4.55
C PRO A 36 -3.40 6.64 -5.38
N LEU A 37 -2.14 6.95 -5.11
CA LEU A 37 -1.36 7.88 -5.89
C LEU A 37 -0.99 7.24 -7.22
N LEU A 38 -1.25 7.95 -8.32
CA LEU A 38 -0.78 7.58 -9.65
C LEU A 38 0.74 7.73 -9.74
N TYR A 39 1.45 6.72 -9.24
CA TYR A 39 2.91 6.67 -9.19
C TYR A 39 3.43 5.46 -9.95
N GLY A 40 4.40 5.69 -10.83
CA GLY A 40 5.04 4.63 -11.59
C GLY A 40 6.42 5.05 -12.06
N THR A 41 7.41 4.23 -11.79
CA THR A 41 8.82 4.52 -12.14
C THR A 41 9.42 3.51 -13.11
N SER A 42 8.82 2.33 -13.27
CA SER A 42 9.34 1.27 -14.15
C SER A 42 8.22 0.42 -14.77
N CYS A 43 8.57 -0.77 -15.29
CA CYS A 43 7.66 -1.65 -16.02
C CYS A 43 6.43 -2.10 -15.23
N CYS A 44 6.51 -2.15 -13.89
CA CYS A 44 5.35 -2.47 -13.06
C CYS A 44 4.21 -1.44 -13.17
N PHE A 45 4.48 -0.23 -13.66
CA PHE A 45 3.44 0.78 -13.88
C PHE A 45 2.44 0.38 -14.96
N ILE A 46 2.86 -0.40 -15.97
CA ILE A 46 1.96 -0.82 -17.04
C ILE A 46 0.94 -1.82 -16.51
N GLU A 47 1.34 -2.70 -15.58
CA GLU A 47 0.42 -3.60 -14.89
C GLU A 47 -0.51 -2.85 -13.93
N PHE A 48 0.00 -1.83 -13.24
CA PHE A 48 -0.87 -0.96 -12.44
C PHE A 48 -1.89 -0.19 -13.31
N ALA A 49 -1.48 0.30 -14.48
CA ALA A 49 -2.37 0.97 -15.42
C ALA A 49 -3.40 0.01 -16.04
N SER A 50 -3.06 -1.27 -16.24
CA SER A 50 -4.00 -2.29 -16.71
C SER A 50 -5.11 -2.55 -15.68
N LEU A 51 -4.79 -2.37 -14.40
CA LEU A 51 -5.73 -2.49 -13.27
C LEU A 51 -6.76 -1.35 -13.25
N ILE A 52 -6.37 -0.15 -13.68
CA ILE A 52 -7.27 1.01 -13.88
C ILE A 52 -8.19 0.80 -15.10
N GLY A 53 -7.83 -0.11 -16.01
CA GLY A 53 -8.61 -0.41 -17.21
C GLY A 53 -9.93 -1.13 -16.92
N SER A 54 -10.79 -1.21 -17.94
CA SER A 54 -12.12 -1.81 -17.84
C SER A 54 -12.14 -3.30 -17.51
N ARG A 55 -11.02 -4.00 -17.70
CA ARG A 55 -10.94 -5.45 -17.46
C ARG A 55 -10.93 -5.79 -15.98
N PHE A 56 -10.18 -5.04 -15.18
CA PHE A 56 -9.99 -5.32 -13.75
C PHE A 56 -10.68 -4.28 -12.85
N ASP A 57 -11.02 -3.11 -13.40
CA ASP A 57 -11.82 -2.06 -12.77
C ASP A 57 -11.46 -1.79 -11.31
N PHE A 58 -10.36 -1.07 -11.12
CA PHE A 58 -9.86 -0.71 -9.80
C PHE A 58 -10.88 0.02 -8.90
N ASP A 59 -11.75 0.82 -9.50
CA ASP A 59 -12.76 1.60 -8.77
C ASP A 59 -13.81 0.70 -8.08
N ARG A 60 -13.93 -0.56 -8.50
CA ARG A 60 -14.78 -1.57 -7.84
C ARG A 60 -14.44 -1.75 -6.36
N TYR A 61 -13.18 -1.56 -5.97
CA TYR A 61 -12.73 -1.64 -4.58
C TYR A 61 -12.76 -0.29 -3.86
N GLY A 62 -13.34 0.75 -4.48
CA GLY A 62 -13.32 2.13 -3.97
C GLY A 62 -11.97 2.83 -4.16
N LEU A 63 -11.12 2.30 -5.06
CA LEU A 63 -9.77 2.77 -5.28
C LEU A 63 -9.74 3.78 -6.44
N VAL A 64 -9.87 5.05 -6.09
CA VAL A 64 -9.87 6.16 -7.07
C VAL A 64 -8.45 6.72 -7.24
N PRO A 65 -7.82 6.58 -8.41
CA PRO A 65 -6.48 7.10 -8.63
C PRO A 65 -6.44 8.62 -8.58
N ARG A 66 -5.56 9.19 -7.74
CA ARG A 66 -5.31 10.64 -7.65
C ARG A 66 -3.87 10.98 -8.04
N SER A 67 -3.69 12.09 -8.75
CA SER A 67 -2.39 12.55 -9.21
C SER A 67 -1.63 13.41 -8.19
N SER A 68 -2.30 13.86 -7.12
CA SER A 68 -1.70 14.75 -6.14
C SER A 68 -1.42 14.03 -4.81
N PRO A 69 -0.22 14.19 -4.22
CA PRO A 69 0.14 13.53 -2.97
C PRO A 69 -0.60 14.07 -1.74
N ARG A 70 -1.24 15.23 -1.84
CA ARG A 70 -2.06 15.79 -0.74
C ARG A 70 -3.48 15.22 -0.69
N GLN A 71 -3.93 14.58 -1.76
CA GLN A 71 -5.25 13.98 -1.85
C GLN A 71 -5.20 12.46 -1.74
N ALA A 72 -4.07 11.83 -2.08
CA ALA A 72 -3.91 10.39 -2.03
C ALA A 72 -3.55 9.94 -0.60
N ASP A 73 -4.13 8.81 -0.20
CA ASP A 73 -3.90 8.18 1.10
C ASP A 73 -3.07 6.88 0.99
N LEU A 74 -2.98 6.31 -0.21
CA LEU A 74 -2.22 5.09 -0.50
C LEU A 74 -1.18 5.38 -1.60
N ILE A 75 0.01 4.80 -1.49
CA ILE A 75 1.01 4.83 -2.57
C ILE A 75 1.37 3.41 -2.98
N LEU A 76 1.12 3.08 -4.25
CA LEU A 76 1.69 1.89 -4.87
C LEU A 76 3.02 2.25 -5.50
N THR A 77 4.11 1.77 -4.92
CA THR A 77 5.45 1.85 -5.51
C THR A 77 5.57 0.84 -6.65
N ALA A 78 4.84 1.12 -7.75
CA ALA A 78 4.83 0.37 -9.00
C ALA A 78 6.15 0.59 -9.78
N GLY A 79 7.24 0.16 -9.16
CA GLY A 79 8.55 0.10 -9.77
C GLY A 79 9.64 -0.24 -8.77
N GLY A 80 10.23 -1.42 -8.93
CA GLY A 80 11.57 -1.68 -8.45
C GLY A 80 12.57 -1.12 -9.46
N MET A 81 13.42 -0.18 -9.05
CA MET A 81 14.60 0.20 -9.84
C MET A 81 15.49 -1.04 -9.98
N PHE A 82 15.52 -1.61 -11.18
CA PHE A 82 16.46 -2.60 -11.73
C PHE A 82 17.12 -3.57 -10.73
N SER A 83 16.56 -4.78 -10.69
CA SER A 83 17.24 -6.08 -10.56
C SER A 83 18.61 -6.06 -9.86
N THR A 84 18.59 -6.13 -8.53
CA THR A 84 19.58 -6.86 -7.72
C THR A 84 21.04 -6.34 -7.70
N ASP A 85 21.53 -5.53 -8.66
CA ASP A 85 22.97 -5.20 -8.76
C ASP A 85 23.35 -3.87 -9.46
N SER A 86 22.52 -2.83 -9.38
CA SER A 86 22.91 -1.48 -9.85
C SER A 86 23.51 -0.60 -8.75
N TYR A 87 24.58 0.14 -9.08
CA TYR A 87 25.35 1.00 -8.17
C TYR A 87 24.59 2.24 -7.69
N SER A 88 23.53 2.63 -8.39
CA SER A 88 22.77 3.88 -8.16
C SER A 88 21.37 3.66 -7.60
N THR A 89 20.98 2.41 -7.31
CA THR A 89 19.62 2.09 -6.87
C THR A 89 19.60 1.56 -5.45
N VAL A 90 18.58 1.97 -4.70
CA VAL A 90 18.36 1.46 -3.35
C VAL A 90 17.75 0.07 -3.47
N ARG A 91 18.42 -0.92 -2.86
CA ARG A 91 17.92 -2.31 -2.80
C ARG A 91 16.72 -2.41 -1.85
N GLY A 92 15.54 -2.13 -2.39
CA GLY A 92 14.25 -2.18 -1.69
C GLY A 92 13.78 -0.80 -1.22
N VAL A 93 12.49 -0.56 -1.38
CA VAL A 93 11.84 0.70 -0.98
C VAL A 93 11.70 0.82 0.55
N ASP A 94 11.77 -0.30 1.28
CA ASP A 94 11.78 -0.38 2.75
C ASP A 94 12.82 0.51 3.44
N LYS A 95 13.93 0.78 2.74
CA LYS A 95 15.03 1.59 3.28
C LYS A 95 14.72 3.08 3.25
N LEU A 96 13.71 3.49 2.50
CA LEU A 96 13.33 4.89 2.31
C LEU A 96 12.01 5.21 3.02
N ILE A 97 11.02 4.32 2.87
CA ILE A 97 9.69 4.46 3.45
C ILE A 97 9.28 3.13 4.08
N PRO A 98 8.49 3.15 5.18
CA PRO A 98 7.91 1.93 5.73
C PRO A 98 6.93 1.33 4.72
N VAL A 99 7.08 0.04 4.46
CA VAL A 99 6.23 -0.70 3.53
C VAL A 99 5.21 -1.50 4.33
N ASP A 100 3.93 -1.32 4.00
CA ASP A 100 2.85 -2.09 4.62
C ASP A 100 2.72 -3.51 4.02
N VAL A 101 2.77 -3.61 2.68
CA VAL A 101 2.55 -4.88 1.95
C VAL A 101 3.57 -5.04 0.82
N TYR A 102 4.18 -6.23 0.75
CA TYR A 102 5.09 -6.62 -0.34
C TYR A 102 4.37 -7.50 -1.36
N LEU A 103 4.35 -7.05 -2.62
CA LEU A 103 3.86 -7.82 -3.76
C LEU A 103 5.04 -8.34 -4.59
N PRO A 104 5.35 -9.65 -4.54
CA PRO A 104 6.42 -10.21 -5.35
C PRO A 104 5.99 -10.33 -6.82
N GLY A 105 6.84 -9.91 -7.75
CA GLY A 105 6.59 -10.06 -9.18
C GLY A 105 7.55 -9.22 -10.03
N CYS A 106 7.75 -9.61 -11.29
CA CYS A 106 8.57 -8.88 -12.25
C CYS A 106 8.02 -9.02 -13.69
N PRO A 107 6.92 -8.32 -14.04
CA PRO A 107 6.00 -7.62 -13.15
C PRO A 107 4.95 -8.58 -12.53
N PRO A 108 4.29 -8.21 -11.43
CA PRO A 108 3.18 -9.00 -10.88
C PRO A 108 2.00 -8.95 -11.85
N LYS A 109 1.21 -10.04 -11.88
CA LYS A 109 -0.02 -10.05 -12.65
C LYS A 109 -1.06 -9.09 -12.03
N PRO A 110 -1.94 -8.48 -12.82
CA PRO A 110 -2.96 -7.56 -12.31
C PRO A 110 -4.02 -8.25 -11.42
N GLU A 111 -4.12 -9.58 -11.49
CA GLU A 111 -4.97 -10.36 -10.57
C GLU A 111 -4.34 -10.66 -9.20
N ALA A 112 -3.06 -10.33 -9.01
CA ALA A 112 -2.26 -10.73 -7.83
C ALA A 112 -2.32 -9.71 -6.69
#